data_AF-A0A2X5P3L3-F1
#
_entry.id   AF-A0A2X5P3L3-F1
#
_cell.length_a   1.000
_cell.length_b   1.000
_cell.length_c   1.000
_cell.angle_alpha   90.00
_cell.angle_beta   90.00
_cell.angle_gamma   90.00
#
_symmetry.space_group_name_H-M   'P 1'
#
loop_
_entity.id
_entity.type
_entity.pdbx_description
1 polymer ?
#
loop_
_entity_poly.entity_id
_entity_poly.type
_entity_poly.pdbx_seq_one_letter_code
_entity_poly.pdbx_strand_id
1 'polypeptide(L)' 'MKSQKNKRPRKPGGRWIYYLLYQDIIWPCPVRWEWEAGYGGWLPFYYAPTLEFIAADPARVIRVPRGSKSPGKTGTKN' A
#
# COMPACT_ATOMS: atom_id res chain seq x y z
N MET A 1 6.36 -31.11 -20.89
CA MET A 1 6.80 -29.77 -20.44
C MET A 1 5.78 -29.25 -19.44
N LYS A 2 6.18 -28.96 -18.19
CA LYS A 2 5.24 -28.42 -17.18
C LYS A 2 4.91 -26.97 -17.57
N SER A 3 3.67 -26.73 -18.00
CA SER A 3 3.14 -25.37 -18.19
C SER A 3 3.32 -24.62 -16.86
N GLN A 4 4.22 -23.63 -16.83
CA GLN A 4 4.26 -22.66 -15.75
C GLN A 4 2.92 -21.94 -15.79
N LYS A 5 1.96 -22.37 -14.98
CA LYS A 5 0.73 -21.61 -14.74
C LYS A 5 1.18 -20.22 -14.30
N ASN A 6 1.01 -19.22 -15.16
CA ASN A 6 1.24 -17.81 -14.88
C ASN A 6 0.32 -17.40 -13.73
N LYS A 7 0.74 -17.70 -12.49
CA LYS A 7 0.00 -17.35 -11.29
C LYS A 7 0.21 -15.87 -11.06
N ARG A 8 -0.90 -15.16 -10.82
CA ARG A 8 -0.89 -13.77 -10.35
C ARG A 8 0.18 -13.62 -9.25
N PRO A 9 1.18 -12.73 -9.40
CA PRO A 9 2.15 -12.47 -8.35
C PRO A 9 1.43 -12.01 -7.09
N ARG A 10 2.09 -12.14 -5.94
CA ARG A 10 1.49 -11.77 -4.66
C ARG A 10 1.22 -10.27 -4.60
N LYS A 11 0.07 -9.89 -4.04
CA LYS A 11 -0.28 -8.50 -3.75
C LYS A 11 0.78 -7.87 -2.82
N PRO A 12 1.21 -6.63 -3.07
CA PRO A 12 2.10 -5.93 -2.16
C PRO A 12 1.50 -5.87 -0.74
N GLY A 13 2.26 -6.35 0.24
CA GLY A 13 1.84 -6.40 1.64
C GLY A 13 2.22 -5.15 2.43
N GLY A 14 1.64 -4.99 3.61
CA GLY A 14 1.91 -3.86 4.51
C GLY A 14 0.99 -2.66 4.26
N ARG A 15 1.23 -1.57 5.00
CA ARG A 15 0.50 -0.30 4.83
C ARG A 15 1.31 0.59 3.90
N TRP A 16 0.63 1.18 2.92
CA TRP A 16 1.20 2.06 1.92
C TRP A 16 0.40 3.36 1.90
N ILE A 17 1.07 4.49 1.67
CA ILE A 17 0.47 5.83 1.63
C ILE A 17 0.93 6.54 0.37
N TYR A 18 0.00 7.25 -0.27
CA TYR A 18 0.28 8.27 -1.29
C TYR A 18 0.05 9.63 -0.64
N TYR A 19 1.02 10.54 -0.74
CA TYR A 19 0.88 11.89 -0.20
C TYR A 19 0.44 12.83 -1.31
N LEU A 20 -0.72 13.47 -1.14
CA LEU A 20 -1.27 14.44 -2.08
C LEU A 20 -1.23 15.84 -1.46
N LEU A 21 -0.72 16.82 -2.19
CA LEU A 21 -0.89 18.23 -1.83
C LEU A 21 -2.25 18.71 -2.34
N TYR A 22 -3.14 19.12 -1.44
CA TYR A 22 -4.47 19.62 -1.76
C TYR A 22 -4.87 20.72 -0.77
N GLN A 23 -5.21 21.90 -1.30
CA GLN A 23 -5.52 23.10 -0.49
C GLN A 23 -4.43 23.41 0.55
N ASP A 24 -3.17 23.42 0.10
CA ASP A 24 -1.97 23.68 0.92
C ASP A 24 -1.74 22.71 2.08
N ILE A 25 -2.48 21.60 2.11
CA ILE A 25 -2.34 20.53 3.11
C ILE A 25 -1.79 19.28 2.42
N ILE A 26 -0.82 18.64 3.07
CA ILE A 26 -0.35 17.31 2.66
C ILE A 26 -1.29 16.26 3.26
N TRP A 27 -2.05 15.61 2.40
CA TRP A 27 -2.99 14.56 2.75
C TRP A 27 -2.33 13.18 2.67
N PRO A 28 -2.32 12.40 3.76
CA PRO A 28 -1.94 11.00 3.71
C PRO A 28 -3.12 10.18 3.17
N CYS A 29 -3.02 9.70 1.94
CA CYS A 29 -4.04 8.86 1.32
C CYS A 29 -3.62 7.37 1.41
N PRO A 30 -4.31 6.53 2.20
CA PRO A 30 -4.00 5.11 2.27
C PRO A 30 -4.18 4.42 0.91
N VAL A 31 -3.18 3.62 0.53
CA VAL A 31 -3.16 2.93 -0.75
C VAL A 31 -3.84 1.57 -0.66
N ARG A 32 -4.70 1.30 -1.63
CA ARG A 32 -5.29 0.00 -1.93
C ARG A 32 -4.68 -0.55 -3.20
N TRP A 33 -4.17 -1.78 -3.14
CA TRP A 33 -3.68 -2.47 -4.32
C TRP A 33 -4.80 -3.27 -4.99
N GLU A 34 -5.03 -3.02 -6.27
CA GLU A 34 -5.99 -3.74 -7.11
C GLU A 34 -5.24 -4.33 -8.32
N TRP A 35 -5.66 -5.50 -8.78
CA TRP A 35 -5.00 -6.14 -9.92
C TRP A 35 -5.63 -5.65 -11.20
N GLU A 36 -4.80 -5.18 -12.12
CA GLU A 36 -5.22 -4.86 -13.47
C GLU A 36 -4.71 -5.92 -14.45
N ALA A 37 -5.65 -6.62 -15.11
CA ALA A 37 -5.33 -7.69 -16.03
C ALA A 37 -4.68 -7.18 -17.32
N GLY A 38 -5.07 -5.98 -17.78
CA GLY A 38 -4.49 -5.35 -18.96
C GLY A 38 -2.99 -5.04 -18.82
N TYR A 39 -2.55 -4.69 -17.61
CA TYR A 39 -1.12 -4.46 -17.32
C TYR A 39 -0.41 -5.69 -16.72
N GLY A 40 -1.15 -6.74 -16.38
CA GLY A 40 -0.59 -7.91 -15.70
C GLY A 40 0.08 -7.58 -14.35
N GLY A 41 -0.46 -6.60 -13.62
CA GLY A 41 0.20 -6.03 -12.44
C GLY A 41 -0.74 -5.57 -11.33
N TRP A 42 -0.19 -5.40 -10.13
CA TRP A 42 -0.88 -4.74 -9.02
C TRP A 42 -0.68 -3.23 -9.14
N LEU A 43 -1.77 -2.49 -9.27
CA LEU A 43 -1.76 -1.04 -9.32
C LEU A 43 -2.23 -0.45 -7.99
N PRO A 44 -1.58 0.65 -7.53
CA PRO A 44 -2.00 1.34 -6.34
C PRO A 44 -3.13 2.33 -6.66
N PHE A 45 -4.13 2.36 -5.80
CA PHE A 45 -5.23 3.32 -5.83
C PHE A 45 -5.39 3.98 -4.47
N TYR A 46 -5.93 5.18 -4.46
CA TYR A 46 -6.22 5.93 -3.23
C TYR A 46 -7.50 6.74 -3.39
N TYR A 47 -8.10 7.11 -2.26
CA TYR A 47 -9.16 8.12 -2.25
C TYR A 47 -8.54 9.50 -2.09
N ALA A 48 -8.84 10.41 -3.02
CA ALA A 48 -8.47 11.81 -2.92
C ALA A 48 -9.29 12.50 -1.81
N PRO A 49 -8.88 13.69 -1.35
CA PRO A 49 -9.66 14.51 -0.42
C PRO A 49 -11.07 14.86 -0.94
N THR A 50 -11.24 14.84 -2.26
CA THR A 50 -12.53 14.98 -2.98
C THR A 50 -13.38 13.70 -2.96
N LEU A 51 -12.94 12.63 -2.28
CA LEU A 51 -13.55 11.30 -2.22
C LEU A 51 -13.54 10.51 -3.54
N GLU A 52 -12.84 11.02 -4.55
CA GLU A 52 -12.64 10.32 -5.82
C GLU A 52 -11.65 9.17 -5.66
N PHE A 53 -11.90 8.05 -6.35
CA PHE A 53 -11.01 6.89 -6.34
C PHE A 53 -10.07 6.94 -7.55
N ILE A 54 -8.78 7.15 -7.31
CA ILE A 54 -7.80 7.51 -8.34
C ILE A 54 -6.61 6.55 -8.30
N ALA A 55 -6.08 6.21 -9.47
CA ALA A 55 -4.82 5.48 -9.59
C ALA A 55 -3.64 6.35 -9.14
N ALA A 56 -2.79 5.81 -8.27
CA ALA A 56 -1.54 6.45 -7.88
C ALA A 56 -0.41 6.11 -8.86
N ASP A 57 0.56 7.02 -8.96
CA ASP A 57 1.87 6.71 -9.52
C ASP A 57 2.60 5.69 -8.60
N PRO A 58 2.91 4.48 -9.08
CA PRO A 58 3.60 3.46 -8.28
C PRO A 58 4.98 3.90 -7.76
N ALA A 59 5.64 4.87 -8.40
CA ALA A 59 6.93 5.38 -7.94
C ALA A 59 6.79 6.33 -6.74
N ARG A 60 5.58 6.84 -6.46
CA ARG A 60 5.31 7.83 -5.41
C ARG A 60 4.63 7.24 -4.17
N VAL A 61 4.25 5.96 -4.20
CA VAL A 61 3.68 5.30 -3.02
C VAL A 61 4.77 4.89 -2.05
N ILE A 62 4.58 5.21 -0.78
CA ILE A 62 5.56 4.97 0.27
C ILE A 62 5.05 3.89 1.20
N ARG A 63 5.88 2.88 1.49
CA ARG A 63 5.57 1.85 2.47
C ARG A 63 5.78 2.39 3.88
N VAL A 64 4.74 2.32 4.70
CA VAL A 64 4.84 2.67 6.12
C VAL A 64 5.66 1.59 6.83
N PRO A 65 6.79 1.93 7.47
CA PRO A 65 7.55 0.99 8.28
C PRO A 65 6.66 0.41 9.37
N ARG A 66 6.74 -0.91 9.60
CA ARG A 66 6.15 -1.48 10.80
C ARG A 66 7.03 -1.02 11.95
N GLY A 67 6.48 -0.25 12.89
CA GLY A 67 7.22 0.18 14.08
C GLY A 67 7.91 -1.01 14.73
N SER A 68 9.19 -0.87 15.08
CA SER A 68 9.87 -1.81 15.97
C SER A 68 9.01 -1.98 17.22
N LYS A 69 8.78 -3.23 17.63
CA LYS A 69 8.06 -3.58 18.86
C LYS A 69 8.33 -2.54 19.94
N SER A 70 7.29 -1.92 20.47
CA SER A 70 7.38 -1.09 21.66
C SER A 70 8.21 -1.85 22.72
N PRO A 71 9.27 -1.28 23.30
CA PRO A 71 9.99 -1.91 24.39
C PRO A 71 9.10 -1.81 25.63
N GLY A 72 8.25 -2.80 25.86
CA GLY A 72 7.22 -2.67 26.89
C GLY A 72 6.35 -3.90 27.05
N LYS A 73 6.97 -5.05 27.31
CA LYS A 73 6.36 -6.17 28.03
C LYS A 73 7.45 -7.12 28.51
N THR A 74 8.28 -6.65 29.44
CA THR A 74 8.95 -7.56 30.38
C THR A 74 7.87 -8.11 31.29
N GLY A 75 7.42 -9.34 31.00
CA GLY A 75 6.61 -10.10 31.92
C GLY A 75 7.48 -10.54 33.09
N THR A 76 7.41 -9.82 34.20
CA THR A 76 7.86 -10.32 35.50
C THR A 76 6.87 -11.40 35.92
N LYS A 77 7.33 -12.66 35.93
CA LYS A 77 6.64 -13.73 36.66
C LYS A 77 7.16 -13.69 38.10
N ASN A 78 6.25 -13.50 39.04
CA ASN A 78 6.45 -13.87 40.44
C ASN A 78 6.53 -15.40 40.57
#